data_AF-A0A1Z5KET5-F1
#
_entry.id   AF-A0A1Z5KET5-F1
#
_cell.length_a   1.000
_cell.length_b   1.000
_cell.length_c   1.000
_cell.angle_alpha   90.00
_cell.angle_beta   90.00
_cell.angle_gamma   90.00
#
_symmetry.space_group_name_H-M   'P 1'
#
loop_
_entity.id
_entity.type
_entity.pdbx_description
1 polymer ?
#
loop_
_entity_poly.entity_id
_entity_poly.type
_entity_poly.pdbx_seq_one_letter_code
_entity_poly.pdbx_strand_id
1 'polypeptide(L)'
;MRLVSPLLWFGLVATASSQRNPVCRDLGKGVIDQGCTEDFPTCVYRNGGQVVGGNAGQRCALCINSVQPNDVDQVAPDEGCDDVNRVCVGNRQLAANMEGTACAVCFNSIPTSIDPNDIDDGCPPTTPVCVNDAGDSPALWTPGTDCVAKCIDTSLTGPDKGCPCRYPVCTLEDGSDPGLENPGTVCAVCSPASCDDQDPCTDDFCDPEGGCFYVDNGSCGNTCNVALDWQCTFPVPFCTQFVPDDEFFACVCDVDTEGSPFCWRDAFCSDRADCSSNDDCGPNEKCASTCCGTNKCLDDCALTDGRLRRKLDGHHHSDKTATGL
;
A
#
# COMPACT_ATOMS: atom_id res chain seq x y z
N MET A 1 14.71 94.77 -44.15
CA MET A 1 14.35 94.30 -42.78
C MET A 1 14.56 92.80 -42.70
N ARG A 2 15.49 92.41 -41.81
CA ARG A 2 15.76 91.10 -41.18
C ARG A 2 16.04 89.86 -42.05
N LEU A 3 17.33 89.50 -42.02
CA LEU A 3 17.93 88.18 -42.22
C LEU A 3 17.39 87.13 -41.21
N VAL A 4 17.41 85.85 -41.62
CA VAL A 4 18.23 84.72 -41.10
C VAL A 4 17.55 83.38 -41.43
N SER A 5 18.34 82.43 -41.92
CA SER A 5 18.02 81.03 -42.27
C SER A 5 18.58 80.07 -41.18
N PRO A 6 18.57 78.74 -41.37
CA PRO A 6 17.63 77.72 -40.91
C PRO A 6 18.13 76.91 -39.70
N LEU A 7 17.29 76.06 -39.09
CA LEU A 7 17.77 74.90 -38.32
C LEU A 7 16.67 73.81 -38.26
N LEU A 8 16.91 72.73 -38.99
CA LEU A 8 16.31 71.42 -38.73
C LEU A 8 16.70 70.97 -37.33
N TRP A 9 15.73 70.59 -36.51
CA TRP A 9 15.98 69.83 -35.29
C TRP A 9 15.24 68.50 -35.38
N PHE A 10 16.00 67.44 -35.65
CA PHE A 10 15.60 66.06 -35.38
C PHE A 10 15.48 65.91 -33.85
N GLY A 11 14.26 65.94 -33.34
CA GLY A 11 13.97 65.54 -31.97
C GLY A 11 14.02 64.01 -31.88
N LEU A 12 15.10 63.48 -31.31
CA LEU A 12 15.17 62.09 -30.88
C LEU A 12 14.03 61.79 -29.89
N VAL A 13 13.31 60.71 -30.18
CA VAL A 13 12.47 60.00 -29.23
C VAL A 13 13.37 59.44 -28.13
N ALA A 14 13.15 59.87 -26.89
CA ALA A 14 13.59 59.14 -25.70
C ALA A 14 12.33 58.80 -24.90
N THR A 15 11.65 57.72 -25.29
CA THR A 15 10.77 57.01 -24.36
C THR A 15 11.67 56.49 -23.24
N ALA A 16 11.68 57.17 -22.11
CA ALA A 16 12.28 56.64 -20.89
C ALA A 16 11.49 55.40 -20.48
N SER A 17 11.93 54.24 -20.92
CA SER A 17 11.56 52.96 -20.35
C SER A 17 12.03 52.98 -18.90
N SER A 18 11.09 53.21 -17.98
CA SER A 18 11.29 52.99 -16.54
C SER A 18 11.40 51.47 -16.30
N GLN A 19 12.49 50.87 -16.76
CA GLN A 19 12.91 49.55 -16.32
C GLN A 19 13.45 49.74 -14.91
N ARG A 20 12.60 49.54 -13.90
CA ARG A 20 13.08 49.31 -12.54
C ARG A 20 14.04 48.11 -12.61
N ASN A 21 15.27 48.29 -12.12
CA ASN A 21 16.20 47.19 -12.00
C ASN A 21 15.53 46.05 -11.20
N PRO A 22 15.75 44.79 -11.59
CA PRO A 22 15.27 43.66 -10.80
C PRO A 22 15.90 43.70 -9.41
N VAL A 23 15.10 43.34 -8.40
CA VAL A 23 15.47 43.40 -6.98
C VAL A 23 16.19 42.13 -6.55
N CYS A 24 15.87 41.01 -7.19
CA CYS A 24 16.43 39.71 -6.89
C CYS A 24 16.64 38.88 -8.15
N ARG A 25 17.34 37.76 -8.02
CA ARG A 25 17.53 36.78 -9.09
C ARG A 25 17.47 35.36 -8.54
N ASP A 26 16.67 34.54 -9.19
CA ASP A 26 16.57 33.11 -8.90
C ASP A 26 17.95 32.42 -9.04
N LEU A 27 18.35 31.65 -8.03
CA LEU A 27 19.57 30.83 -8.04
C LEU A 27 19.27 29.34 -8.14
N GLY A 28 18.00 28.96 -8.12
CA GLY A 28 17.51 27.60 -8.17
C GLY A 28 17.07 27.07 -6.81
N LYS A 29 16.37 25.92 -6.85
CA LYS A 29 15.75 25.29 -5.68
C LYS A 29 16.73 25.05 -4.53
N GLY A 30 16.25 25.31 -3.31
CA GLY A 30 17.00 25.07 -2.06
C GLY A 30 18.12 26.08 -1.80
N VAL A 31 18.22 27.15 -2.59
CA VAL A 31 19.21 28.21 -2.42
C VAL A 31 18.49 29.53 -2.14
N ILE A 32 19.03 30.33 -1.23
CA ILE A 32 18.55 31.71 -1.03
C ILE A 32 18.89 32.53 -2.26
N ASP A 33 17.88 33.10 -2.88
CA ASP A 33 18.04 33.83 -4.11
C ASP A 33 18.88 35.09 -3.94
N GLN A 34 19.54 35.47 -5.03
CA GLN A 34 20.40 36.64 -5.00
C GLN A 34 19.57 37.89 -4.69
N GLY A 35 19.94 38.63 -3.65
CA GLY A 35 19.21 39.82 -3.21
C GLY A 35 18.06 39.53 -2.23
N CYS A 36 17.87 38.25 -1.88
CA CYS A 36 16.93 37.78 -0.88
C CYS A 36 17.62 37.43 0.46
N THR A 37 16.85 37.08 1.48
CA THR A 37 17.31 36.84 2.86
C THR A 37 16.80 35.50 3.38
N GLU A 38 17.31 35.02 4.51
CA GLU A 38 16.79 33.80 5.16
C GLU A 38 15.28 33.89 5.46
N ASP A 39 14.79 35.06 5.90
CA ASP A 39 13.36 35.27 6.17
C ASP A 39 12.47 35.29 4.90
N PHE A 40 13.07 35.58 3.73
CA PHE A 40 12.37 35.71 2.45
C PHE A 40 13.31 35.22 1.35
N PRO A 41 13.53 33.89 1.25
CA PRO A 41 14.62 33.34 0.45
C PRO A 41 14.30 33.30 -1.05
N THR A 42 13.03 33.34 -1.44
CA THR A 42 12.60 33.07 -2.81
C THR A 42 12.36 34.36 -3.59
N CYS A 43 12.92 34.47 -4.78
CA CYS A 43 12.75 35.58 -5.70
C CYS A 43 11.48 35.37 -6.52
N VAL A 44 10.61 36.38 -6.51
CA VAL A 44 9.31 36.29 -7.16
C VAL A 44 9.03 37.52 -8.03
N TYR A 45 8.11 37.34 -8.98
CA TYR A 45 7.57 38.46 -9.74
C TYR A 45 6.79 39.40 -8.83
N ARG A 46 6.50 40.61 -9.32
CA ARG A 46 5.75 41.63 -8.58
C ARG A 46 4.37 41.14 -8.11
N ASN A 47 3.76 40.23 -8.87
CA ASN A 47 2.48 39.60 -8.54
C ASN A 47 2.60 38.37 -7.62
N GLY A 48 3.79 38.03 -7.13
CA GLY A 48 4.04 36.87 -6.26
C GLY A 48 4.18 35.54 -7.00
N GLY A 49 4.30 35.55 -8.33
CA GLY A 49 4.53 34.35 -9.12
C GLY A 49 5.99 33.91 -9.14
N GLN A 50 6.24 32.61 -9.30
CA GLN A 50 7.58 32.01 -9.35
C GLN A 50 8.46 32.62 -10.43
N VAL A 51 9.73 32.88 -10.11
CA VAL A 51 10.79 33.23 -11.07
C VAL A 51 11.69 32.01 -11.22
N VAL A 52 11.90 31.52 -12.45
CA VAL A 52 12.65 30.27 -12.70
C VAL A 52 13.86 30.48 -13.60
N GLY A 53 14.86 29.63 -13.47
CA GLY A 53 15.98 29.50 -14.40
C GLY A 53 16.92 30.70 -14.43
N GLY A 54 17.16 31.34 -13.29
CA GLY A 54 18.06 32.49 -13.23
C GLY A 54 17.45 33.78 -13.78
N ASN A 55 16.13 33.84 -13.90
CA ASN A 55 15.44 35.06 -14.26
C ASN A 55 15.42 36.04 -13.07
N ALA A 56 15.15 37.30 -13.39
CA ALA A 56 15.21 38.38 -12.41
C ALA A 56 13.80 38.76 -11.93
N GLY A 57 13.63 38.86 -10.60
CA GLY A 57 12.36 39.20 -9.96
C GLY A 57 12.32 40.61 -9.40
N GLN A 58 11.19 40.96 -8.78
CA GLN A 58 10.97 42.32 -8.25
C GLN A 58 10.78 42.38 -6.73
N ARG A 59 10.63 41.24 -6.05
CA ARG A 59 10.54 41.14 -4.60
C ARG A 59 10.94 39.72 -4.15
N CYS A 60 11.20 39.57 -2.87
CA CYS A 60 11.38 38.26 -2.25
C CYS A 60 10.10 37.82 -1.51
N ALA A 61 9.93 36.52 -1.38
CA ALA A 61 8.84 35.85 -0.68
C ALA A 61 9.40 34.78 0.26
N LEU A 62 8.61 34.40 1.26
CA LEU A 62 8.97 33.33 2.19
C LEU A 62 9.04 31.99 1.45
N CYS A 63 7.96 31.65 0.74
CA CYS A 63 7.89 30.42 -0.03
C CYS A 63 6.94 30.58 -1.22
N ILE A 64 7.06 29.68 -2.19
CA ILE A 64 6.16 29.52 -3.34
C ILE A 64 5.67 28.08 -3.36
N ASN A 65 4.36 27.87 -3.46
CA ASN A 65 3.80 26.55 -3.75
C ASN A 65 4.28 26.11 -5.15
N SER A 66 5.18 25.14 -5.18
CA SER A 66 5.93 24.76 -6.37
C SER A 66 5.13 23.81 -7.28
N VAL A 67 4.14 23.09 -6.75
CA VAL A 67 3.34 22.09 -7.48
C VAL A 67 1.96 21.95 -6.83
N GLN A 68 0.89 22.15 -7.60
CA GLN A 68 -0.33 21.32 -7.52
C GLN A 68 -1.20 21.51 -8.76
N PRO A 69 -1.86 20.45 -9.29
CA PRO A 69 -2.38 19.31 -8.51
C PRO A 69 -2.00 17.89 -9.00
N ASN A 70 -0.94 17.69 -9.81
CA ASN A 70 -0.80 16.43 -10.57
C ASN A 70 0.27 15.45 -10.10
N ASP A 71 0.97 15.69 -9.00
CA ASP A 71 1.99 14.75 -8.51
C ASP A 71 1.57 14.20 -7.14
N VAL A 72 1.04 12.98 -7.15
CA VAL A 72 0.57 12.26 -5.97
C VAL A 72 1.70 11.91 -5.00
N ASP A 73 2.95 12.03 -5.44
CA ASP A 73 4.15 11.66 -4.67
C ASP A 73 4.95 12.89 -4.17
N GLN A 74 4.32 14.07 -4.01
CA GLN A 74 5.04 15.32 -3.69
C GLN A 74 5.56 15.37 -2.23
N VAL A 75 6.67 14.67 -1.99
CA VAL A 75 7.48 14.75 -0.77
C VAL A 75 8.55 15.85 -0.84
N ALA A 76 8.78 16.40 -2.03
CA ALA A 76 9.82 17.40 -2.24
C ALA A 76 9.38 18.77 -1.68
N PRO A 77 10.27 19.48 -0.95
CA PRO A 77 9.96 20.80 -0.43
C PRO A 77 9.59 21.80 -1.52
N ASP A 78 8.59 22.61 -1.21
CA ASP A 78 8.27 23.84 -1.91
C ASP A 78 9.43 24.83 -1.84
N GLU A 79 9.46 25.74 -2.80
CA GLU A 79 10.57 26.66 -2.92
C GLU A 79 10.56 27.68 -1.77
N GLY A 80 11.63 27.72 -0.99
CA GLY A 80 11.75 28.52 0.24
C GLY A 80 11.41 27.77 1.52
N CYS A 81 10.91 26.54 1.40
CA CYS A 81 10.67 25.61 2.50
C CYS A 81 11.83 24.60 2.65
N ASP A 82 11.87 23.85 3.76
CA ASP A 82 12.92 22.87 4.07
C ASP A 82 12.38 21.43 4.13
N ASP A 83 13.25 20.44 4.38
CA ASP A 83 12.86 19.03 4.39
C ASP A 83 11.91 18.65 5.55
N VAL A 84 11.84 19.48 6.60
CA VAL A 84 10.94 19.30 7.74
C VAL A 84 9.60 19.95 7.45
N ASN A 85 9.61 21.27 7.24
CA ASN A 85 8.44 22.06 6.87
C ASN A 85 8.46 22.26 5.36
N ARG A 86 8.00 21.25 4.63
CA ARG A 86 8.16 21.14 3.18
C ARG A 86 7.07 21.83 2.36
N VAL A 87 5.87 22.04 2.90
CA VAL A 87 4.74 22.60 2.15
C VAL A 87 4.62 24.09 2.40
N CYS A 88 4.52 24.88 1.33
CA CYS A 88 4.22 26.29 1.41
C CYS A 88 2.71 26.49 1.61
N VAL A 89 2.33 27.14 2.71
CA VAL A 89 0.93 27.27 3.13
C VAL A 89 0.52 28.73 3.31
N GLY A 90 -0.79 28.96 3.26
CA GLY A 90 -1.41 30.26 3.54
C GLY A 90 -2.73 30.10 4.30
N ASN A 91 -3.47 31.19 4.44
CA ASN A 91 -4.79 31.18 5.11
C ASN A 91 -5.89 30.42 4.32
N ARG A 92 -5.54 29.85 3.16
CA ARG A 92 -6.39 29.07 2.25
C ARG A 92 -5.49 28.19 1.38
N GLN A 93 -6.08 27.22 0.67
CA GLN A 93 -5.38 26.45 -0.35
C GLN A 93 -4.70 27.38 -1.37
N LEU A 94 -3.40 27.18 -1.58
CA LEU A 94 -2.61 27.93 -2.54
C LEU A 94 -2.68 27.25 -3.90
N ALA A 95 -2.95 28.01 -4.95
CA ALA A 95 -2.75 27.50 -6.31
C ALA A 95 -1.24 27.35 -6.60
N ALA A 96 -0.88 26.55 -7.60
CA ALA A 96 0.51 26.45 -8.04
C ALA A 96 1.09 27.83 -8.38
N ASN A 97 2.37 28.00 -8.05
CA ASN A 97 3.15 29.21 -8.25
C ASN A 97 2.61 30.43 -7.48
N MET A 98 1.94 30.20 -6.36
CA MET A 98 1.47 31.25 -5.46
C MET A 98 2.35 31.35 -4.22
N GLU A 99 2.62 32.58 -3.79
CA GLU A 99 3.33 32.84 -2.54
C GLU A 99 2.51 32.41 -1.31
N GLY A 100 3.18 31.79 -0.34
CA GLY A 100 2.62 31.46 0.96
C GLY A 100 3.12 32.39 2.06
N THR A 101 2.56 32.19 3.25
CA THR A 101 2.88 32.98 4.45
C THR A 101 3.59 32.16 5.54
N ALA A 102 3.65 30.84 5.39
CA ALA A 102 4.38 29.93 6.27
C ALA A 102 4.77 28.66 5.52
N CYS A 103 5.67 27.87 6.11
CA CYS A 103 5.91 26.49 5.72
C CYS A 103 5.31 25.55 6.78
N ALA A 104 4.88 24.36 6.38
CA ALA A 104 4.35 23.32 7.25
C ALA A 104 4.83 21.93 6.84
N VAL A 105 4.70 20.95 7.72
CA VAL A 105 5.03 19.56 7.42
C VAL A 105 4.10 19.02 6.34
N CYS A 106 2.80 19.24 6.52
CA CYS A 106 1.78 18.85 5.57
C CYS A 106 0.61 19.83 5.59
N PHE A 107 -0.29 19.70 4.62
CA PHE A 107 -1.51 20.49 4.55
C PHE A 107 -2.67 19.58 4.20
N ASN A 108 -3.72 19.58 5.03
CA ASN A 108 -4.92 18.79 4.75
C ASN A 108 -5.63 19.39 3.52
N SER A 109 -5.46 18.76 2.37
CA SER A 109 -6.01 19.20 1.09
C SER A 109 -7.22 18.38 0.66
N ILE A 110 -7.52 17.27 1.36
CA ILE A 110 -8.53 16.29 0.96
C ILE A 110 -9.73 16.33 1.92
N PRO A 111 -10.96 16.60 1.40
CA PRO A 111 -12.14 16.80 2.23
C PRO A 111 -12.61 15.55 2.97
N THR A 112 -12.33 14.36 2.43
CA THR A 112 -12.70 13.07 3.02
C THR A 112 -11.74 11.99 2.53
N SER A 113 -11.02 11.31 3.44
CA SER A 113 -10.06 10.23 3.16
C SER A 113 -10.74 8.91 2.70
N ILE A 114 -11.71 8.99 1.79
CA ILE A 114 -12.44 7.80 1.32
C ILE A 114 -11.59 7.03 0.32
N ASP A 115 -10.84 7.74 -0.53
CA ASP A 115 -9.91 7.12 -1.49
C ASP A 115 -8.50 7.08 -0.87
N PRO A 116 -7.91 5.89 -0.66
CA PRO A 116 -6.54 5.76 -0.19
C PRO A 116 -5.48 6.35 -1.14
N ASN A 117 -5.84 6.64 -2.40
CA ASN A 117 -4.95 7.27 -3.37
C ASN A 117 -4.94 8.81 -3.27
N ASP A 118 -5.84 9.38 -2.48
CA ASP A 118 -5.81 10.80 -2.17
C ASP A 118 -4.80 11.02 -1.03
N ILE A 119 -3.66 11.64 -1.36
CA ILE A 119 -2.54 11.88 -0.45
C ILE A 119 -2.49 13.37 -0.07
N ASP A 120 -2.43 13.67 1.24
CA ASP A 120 -2.35 15.06 1.71
C ASP A 120 -1.03 15.72 1.29
N ASP A 121 -1.06 17.03 1.04
CA ASP A 121 0.10 17.75 0.50
C ASP A 121 1.27 17.64 1.49
N GLY A 122 2.44 17.28 0.98
CA GLY A 122 3.66 17.06 1.77
C GLY A 122 3.81 15.65 2.33
N CYS A 123 2.74 14.86 2.37
CA CYS A 123 2.80 13.49 2.85
C CYS A 123 3.31 12.52 1.77
N PRO A 124 4.15 11.53 2.13
CA PRO A 124 4.54 10.47 1.23
C PRO A 124 3.41 9.44 1.07
N PRO A 125 3.41 8.65 -0.01
CA PRO A 125 2.43 7.57 -0.18
C PRO A 125 2.56 6.46 0.88
N THR A 126 3.67 6.41 1.61
CA THR A 126 3.87 5.49 2.74
C THR A 126 3.17 5.97 4.02
N THR A 127 2.89 7.26 4.15
CA THR A 127 2.15 7.85 5.28
C THR A 127 1.22 8.98 4.77
N PRO A 128 0.17 8.65 4.01
CA PRO A 128 -0.53 9.62 3.16
C PRO A 128 -1.41 10.65 3.89
N VAL A 129 -1.64 10.51 5.20
CA VAL A 129 -2.61 11.33 5.94
C VAL A 129 -1.92 12.37 6.81
N CYS A 130 -2.28 13.64 6.62
CA CYS A 130 -1.81 14.75 7.44
C CYS A 130 -2.54 14.79 8.80
N VAL A 131 -1.77 14.95 9.88
CA VAL A 131 -2.28 15.01 11.25
C VAL A 131 -1.72 16.20 12.03
N ASN A 132 -2.41 16.60 13.09
CA ASN A 132 -1.92 17.56 14.07
C ASN A 132 -1.14 16.85 15.20
N ASP A 133 -0.68 17.62 16.20
CA ASP A 133 0.07 17.11 17.36
C ASP A 133 -0.67 16.05 18.19
N ALA A 134 -1.99 15.94 18.05
CA ALA A 134 -2.82 14.94 18.71
C ALA A 134 -3.03 13.67 17.87
N GLY A 135 -2.54 13.62 16.63
CA GLY A 135 -2.79 12.54 15.67
C GLY A 135 -4.15 12.63 14.94
N ASP A 136 -4.90 13.70 15.18
CA ASP A 136 -6.18 13.94 14.52
C ASP A 136 -5.95 14.60 13.15
N SER A 137 -6.80 14.26 12.18
CA SER A 137 -6.79 14.94 10.89
C SER A 137 -7.21 16.41 11.11
N PRO A 138 -6.41 17.40 10.70
CA PRO A 138 -6.75 18.81 10.85
C PRO A 138 -8.05 19.13 10.10
N ALA A 139 -8.66 20.27 10.40
CA ALA A 139 -9.74 20.76 9.55
C ALA A 139 -9.24 20.93 8.10
N LEU A 140 -10.12 20.75 7.14
CA LEU A 140 -9.78 20.93 5.73
C LEU A 140 -9.13 22.31 5.51
N TRP A 141 -8.06 22.33 4.72
CA TRP A 141 -7.23 23.51 4.44
C TRP A 141 -6.51 24.07 5.66
N THR A 142 -6.11 23.18 6.58
CA THR A 142 -5.32 23.53 7.76
C THR A 142 -3.99 22.79 7.72
N PRO A 143 -2.87 23.47 8.07
CA PRO A 143 -1.58 22.81 8.20
C PRO A 143 -1.60 21.72 9.29
N GLY A 144 -0.85 20.65 9.06
CA GLY A 144 -0.54 19.63 10.05
C GLY A 144 0.94 19.62 10.43
N THR A 145 1.26 18.78 11.40
CA THR A 145 2.58 18.66 12.01
C THR A 145 3.22 17.29 11.79
N ASP A 146 2.47 16.33 11.26
CA ASP A 146 3.00 15.00 10.93
C ASP A 146 2.17 14.30 9.83
N CYS A 147 2.73 13.24 9.25
CA CYS A 147 2.12 12.40 8.22
C CYS A 147 2.07 10.94 8.70
N VAL A 148 0.90 10.31 8.63
CA VAL A 148 0.66 8.94 9.14
C VAL A 148 -0.08 8.07 8.12
N ALA A 149 -0.01 6.74 8.26
CA ALA A 149 -0.69 5.82 7.35
C ALA A 149 -2.18 5.62 7.66
N LYS A 150 -2.61 5.75 8.94
CA LYS A 150 -3.97 5.40 9.43
C LYS A 150 -4.54 4.13 8.74
N CYS A 151 -3.69 3.13 8.51
CA CYS A 151 -4.01 1.93 7.78
C CYS A 151 -4.38 0.78 8.73
N ILE A 152 -5.16 -0.17 8.23
CA ILE A 152 -5.54 -1.39 8.94
C ILE A 152 -5.33 -2.54 7.97
N ASP A 153 -4.63 -3.58 8.40
CA ASP A 153 -4.59 -4.84 7.66
C ASP A 153 -6.00 -5.42 7.61
N THR A 154 -6.54 -5.55 6.41
CA THR A 154 -7.92 -6.03 6.22
C THR A 154 -8.01 -7.37 5.53
N SER A 155 -6.90 -7.99 5.14
CA SER A 155 -7.01 -9.15 4.26
C SER A 155 -5.85 -10.13 4.26
N LEU A 156 -6.19 -11.38 3.98
CA LEU A 156 -5.26 -12.45 3.61
C LEU A 156 -4.91 -12.48 2.11
N THR A 157 -5.56 -11.63 1.27
CA THR A 157 -5.51 -11.72 -0.21
C THR A 157 -5.88 -10.42 -0.93
N GLY A 158 -5.76 -9.24 -0.30
CA GLY A 158 -6.16 -7.95 -0.87
C GLY A 158 -5.30 -6.75 -0.42
N PRO A 159 -5.56 -5.55 -0.98
CA PRO A 159 -4.97 -4.31 -0.48
C PRO A 159 -5.54 -3.90 0.88
N ASP A 160 -4.70 -3.34 1.72
CA ASP A 160 -5.07 -2.87 3.03
C ASP A 160 -5.79 -1.54 3.02
N LYS A 161 -6.71 -1.42 3.99
CA LYS A 161 -7.54 -0.23 4.09
C LYS A 161 -6.69 0.94 4.53
N GLY A 162 -6.79 2.04 3.78
CA GLY A 162 -6.07 3.28 4.05
C GLY A 162 -4.74 3.41 3.32
N CYS A 163 -4.32 2.37 2.59
CA CYS A 163 -3.09 2.40 1.82
C CYS A 163 -3.33 2.60 0.30
N PRO A 164 -2.51 3.42 -0.37
CA PRO A 164 -2.67 3.71 -1.80
C PRO A 164 -2.33 2.48 -2.64
N CYS A 165 -2.84 2.42 -3.88
CA CYS A 165 -2.69 1.24 -4.73
C CYS A 165 -1.24 0.87 -5.07
N ARG A 166 -0.31 1.83 -5.05
CA ARG A 166 1.14 1.57 -5.25
C ARG A 166 1.85 1.06 -4.00
N TYR A 167 1.26 1.26 -2.83
CA TYR A 167 1.80 0.83 -1.54
C TYR A 167 0.70 0.11 -0.77
N PRO A 168 0.17 -1.01 -1.30
CA PRO A 168 -1.11 -1.55 -0.86
C PRO A 168 -1.06 -2.29 0.48
N VAL A 169 0.11 -2.46 1.09
CA VAL A 169 0.27 -3.27 2.33
C VAL A 169 0.49 -2.34 3.53
N CYS A 170 -0.18 -2.62 4.64
CA CYS A 170 -0.06 -1.94 5.91
C CYS A 170 0.92 -2.70 6.80
N THR A 171 1.95 -2.02 7.29
CA THR A 171 3.07 -2.65 8.03
C THR A 171 3.35 -1.92 9.33
N LEU A 172 4.06 -2.60 10.24
CA LEU A 172 4.69 -1.98 11.40
C LEU A 172 5.94 -1.17 10.99
N GLU A 173 6.55 -0.47 11.94
CA GLU A 173 7.74 0.37 11.68
C GLU A 173 8.96 -0.44 11.21
N ASP A 174 9.06 -1.71 11.64
CA ASP A 174 10.10 -2.65 11.20
C ASP A 174 9.78 -3.34 9.87
N GLY A 175 8.61 -3.03 9.29
CA GLY A 175 8.14 -3.55 8.02
C GLY A 175 7.42 -4.89 8.11
N SER A 176 7.25 -5.48 9.30
CA SER A 176 6.48 -6.73 9.42
C SER A 176 4.98 -6.48 9.23
N ASP A 177 4.27 -7.55 8.89
CA ASP A 177 2.81 -7.53 8.85
C ASP A 177 2.25 -7.36 10.29
N PRO A 178 1.27 -6.46 10.53
CA PRO A 178 0.67 -6.23 11.84
C PRO A 178 -0.34 -7.31 12.25
N GLY A 179 -0.74 -8.17 11.31
CA GLY A 179 -1.76 -9.19 11.41
C GLY A 179 -3.17 -8.65 11.17
N LEU A 180 -4.06 -9.56 10.75
CA LEU A 180 -5.43 -9.25 10.35
C LEU A 180 -6.17 -8.39 11.38
N GLU A 181 -6.80 -7.32 10.88
CA GLU A 181 -7.55 -6.29 11.62
C GLU A 181 -6.71 -5.41 12.57
N ASN A 182 -5.38 -5.58 12.59
CA ASN A 182 -4.51 -4.73 13.40
C ASN A 182 -4.05 -3.49 12.62
N PRO A 183 -3.93 -2.34 13.31
CA PRO A 183 -3.43 -1.13 12.69
C PRO A 183 -1.92 -1.22 12.45
N GLY A 184 -1.49 -0.78 11.27
CA GLY A 184 -0.08 -0.52 10.96
C GLY A 184 0.25 0.96 11.04
N THR A 185 1.53 1.27 10.88
CA THR A 185 2.07 2.62 10.95
C THR A 185 2.56 3.14 9.60
N VAL A 186 2.83 2.25 8.64
CA VAL A 186 3.41 2.58 7.34
C VAL A 186 2.75 1.77 6.22
N CYS A 187 2.40 2.41 5.11
CA CYS A 187 2.05 1.75 3.86
C CYS A 187 3.32 1.39 3.08
N ALA A 188 3.38 0.16 2.57
CA ALA A 188 4.55 -0.40 1.93
C ALA A 188 4.24 -0.91 0.52
N VAL A 189 5.26 -0.89 -0.34
CA VAL A 189 5.22 -1.67 -1.58
C VAL A 189 5.13 -3.13 -1.17
N CYS A 190 4.21 -3.85 -1.79
CA CYS A 190 4.09 -5.27 -1.55
C CYS A 190 5.41 -5.99 -1.90
N SER A 191 5.92 -6.78 -0.96
CA SER A 191 7.11 -7.62 -1.08
C SER A 191 6.98 -8.84 -0.16
N PRO A 192 7.75 -9.93 -0.38
CA PRO A 192 7.73 -11.07 0.53
C PRO A 192 8.04 -10.69 1.99
N ALA A 193 8.94 -9.72 2.21
CA ALA A 193 9.31 -9.28 3.55
C ALA A 193 8.21 -8.44 4.23
N SER A 194 7.45 -7.65 3.47
CA SER A 194 6.32 -6.88 4.02
C SER A 194 5.08 -7.73 4.26
N CYS A 195 5.06 -8.94 3.71
CA CYS A 195 4.01 -9.94 3.90
C CYS A 195 4.49 -11.05 4.84
N ASP A 196 5.55 -10.85 5.63
CA ASP A 196 5.97 -11.85 6.62
C ASP A 196 5.06 -11.74 7.85
N ASP A 197 4.14 -12.70 8.02
CA ASP A 197 3.23 -12.78 9.17
C ASP A 197 3.91 -13.42 10.40
N GLN A 198 5.20 -13.73 10.30
CA GLN A 198 6.02 -14.43 11.28
C GLN A 198 5.49 -15.83 11.63
N ASP A 199 4.59 -16.38 10.82
CA ASP A 199 4.16 -17.76 10.93
C ASP A 199 5.15 -18.67 10.17
N PRO A 200 6.00 -19.46 10.86
CA PRO A 200 6.92 -20.37 10.18
C PRO A 200 6.20 -21.45 9.36
N CYS A 201 4.88 -21.61 9.55
CA CYS A 201 4.03 -22.58 8.90
C CYS A 201 3.57 -22.14 7.51
N THR A 202 3.79 -20.89 7.13
CA THR A 202 3.39 -20.32 5.84
C THR A 202 4.61 -19.94 5.02
N ASP A 203 4.46 -20.03 3.70
CA ASP A 203 5.28 -19.36 2.72
C ASP A 203 4.51 -18.10 2.30
N ASP A 204 5.17 -16.96 2.46
CA ASP A 204 4.54 -15.67 2.25
C ASP A 204 4.81 -15.13 0.86
N PHE A 205 3.73 -14.82 0.16
CA PHE A 205 3.75 -14.32 -1.20
C PHE A 205 3.17 -12.93 -1.25
N CYS A 206 3.68 -12.17 -2.21
CA CYS A 206 3.19 -10.86 -2.53
C CYS A 206 2.75 -10.82 -3.99
N ASP A 207 1.50 -10.41 -4.23
CA ASP A 207 1.01 -9.98 -5.53
C ASP A 207 0.83 -8.45 -5.57
N PRO A 208 1.37 -7.74 -6.57
CA PRO A 208 1.25 -6.29 -6.66
C PRO A 208 -0.18 -5.75 -6.78
N GLU A 209 -1.13 -6.54 -7.30
CA GLU A 209 -2.54 -6.16 -7.47
C GLU A 209 -3.40 -6.70 -6.32
N GLY A 210 -3.03 -7.86 -5.79
CA GLY A 210 -3.75 -8.61 -4.77
C GLY A 210 -3.21 -8.49 -3.34
N GLY A 211 -2.08 -7.83 -3.07
CA GLY A 211 -1.53 -7.71 -1.72
C GLY A 211 -0.82 -8.98 -1.22
N CYS A 212 -0.89 -9.22 0.09
CA CYS A 212 -0.21 -10.35 0.74
C CYS A 212 -1.04 -11.64 0.65
N PHE A 213 -0.36 -12.79 0.54
CA PHE A 213 -0.95 -14.13 0.51
C PHE A 213 -0.08 -15.08 1.34
N TYR A 214 -0.72 -15.81 2.23
CA TYR A 214 -0.07 -16.75 3.15
C TYR A 214 -0.44 -18.17 2.75
N VAL A 215 0.52 -18.95 2.27
CA VAL A 215 0.28 -20.33 1.82
C VAL A 215 0.94 -21.28 2.79
N ASP A 216 0.18 -22.19 3.40
CA ASP A 216 0.77 -23.21 4.27
C ASP A 216 1.91 -23.97 3.54
N ASN A 217 3.09 -24.03 4.18
CA ASN A 217 4.29 -24.66 3.64
C ASN A 217 4.50 -26.09 4.17
N GLY A 218 3.56 -26.58 4.98
CA GLY A 218 3.56 -27.91 5.57
C GLY A 218 4.62 -28.12 6.67
N SER A 219 5.41 -27.12 7.03
CA SER A 219 6.52 -27.25 7.99
C SER A 219 6.03 -27.49 9.43
N CYS A 220 4.88 -26.92 9.77
CA CYS A 220 4.23 -27.10 11.06
C CYS A 220 3.18 -28.21 11.08
N GLY A 221 3.00 -28.88 9.94
CA GLY A 221 2.02 -29.95 9.78
C GLY A 221 0.60 -29.46 10.05
N ASN A 222 0.02 -28.69 9.15
CA ASN A 222 -1.43 -28.57 9.09
C ASN A 222 -2.03 -29.86 8.53
N THR A 223 -2.06 -30.91 9.35
CA THR A 223 -3.20 -31.82 9.31
C THR A 223 -4.41 -30.97 9.60
N CYS A 224 -5.39 -30.89 8.69
CA CYS A 224 -6.70 -30.26 8.86
C CYS A 224 -7.23 -30.41 10.32
N ASN A 225 -6.85 -29.51 11.24
CA ASN A 225 -7.04 -29.67 12.70
C ASN A 225 -8.09 -28.70 13.25
N VAL A 226 -8.35 -27.61 12.52
CA VAL A 226 -9.37 -26.58 12.80
C VAL A 226 -10.16 -26.31 11.53
N ALA A 227 -10.70 -27.37 10.91
CA ALA A 227 -11.49 -27.23 9.69
C ALA A 227 -12.82 -26.55 9.98
N LEU A 228 -13.15 -25.56 9.16
CA LEU A 228 -14.50 -25.02 9.01
C LEU A 228 -15.11 -25.68 7.78
N ASP A 229 -16.41 -25.98 7.84
CA ASP A 229 -17.19 -26.50 6.72
C ASP A 229 -17.02 -25.59 5.49
N TRP A 230 -16.24 -26.05 4.51
CA TRP A 230 -15.80 -25.20 3.41
C TRP A 230 -16.86 -25.11 2.32
N GLN A 231 -17.48 -23.93 2.19
CA GLN A 231 -18.62 -23.70 1.29
C GLN A 231 -18.23 -23.27 -0.13
N CYS A 232 -17.11 -23.78 -0.65
CA CYS A 232 -16.60 -23.42 -1.99
C CYS A 232 -16.41 -21.92 -2.23
N THR A 233 -15.93 -21.23 -1.20
CA THR A 233 -15.53 -19.83 -1.24
C THR A 233 -14.02 -19.72 -1.26
N PHE A 234 -13.49 -18.66 -1.89
CA PHE A 234 -12.07 -18.32 -1.76
C PHE A 234 -11.80 -17.62 -0.43
N PRO A 235 -10.63 -17.85 0.21
CA PRO A 235 -9.56 -18.76 -0.20
C PRO A 235 -9.89 -20.25 0.03
N VAL A 236 -9.29 -21.14 -0.79
CA VAL A 236 -9.46 -22.60 -0.67
C VAL A 236 -8.50 -23.16 0.39
N PRO A 237 -8.98 -23.84 1.44
CA PRO A 237 -8.13 -24.36 2.50
C PRO A 237 -7.49 -25.67 2.04
N PHE A 238 -6.22 -25.64 1.63
CA PHE A 238 -5.54 -26.85 1.14
C PHE A 238 -4.91 -27.67 2.26
N CYS A 239 -4.95 -29.00 2.09
CA CYS A 239 -4.19 -29.97 2.88
C CYS A 239 -2.85 -30.26 2.21
N THR A 240 -1.84 -29.53 2.64
CA THR A 240 -0.47 -29.56 2.08
C THR A 240 0.28 -30.85 2.40
N GLN A 241 -0.17 -31.62 3.38
CA GLN A 241 0.38 -32.94 3.70
C GLN A 241 0.10 -33.99 2.61
N PHE A 242 -0.78 -33.68 1.65
CA PHE A 242 -1.19 -34.55 0.55
C PHE A 242 -0.90 -33.92 -0.82
N VAL A 243 0.35 -33.52 -1.08
CA VAL A 243 0.78 -33.00 -2.40
C VAL A 243 0.99 -34.17 -3.38
N PRO A 244 0.29 -34.22 -4.54
CA PRO A 244 0.66 -35.15 -5.61
C PRO A 244 1.86 -34.66 -6.42
N ASP A 245 2.60 -35.60 -7.02
CA ASP A 245 3.73 -35.31 -7.93
C ASP A 245 3.27 -34.65 -9.25
N ASP A 246 1.97 -34.62 -9.52
CA ASP A 246 1.36 -34.06 -10.72
C ASP A 246 0.60 -32.77 -10.33
N GLU A 247 1.05 -31.62 -10.83
CA GLU A 247 0.74 -30.22 -10.44
C GLU A 247 -0.75 -29.78 -10.45
N PHE A 248 -1.73 -30.67 -10.58
CA PHE A 248 -3.10 -30.29 -10.92
C PHE A 248 -4.16 -30.49 -9.83
N PHE A 249 -3.91 -31.25 -8.75
CA PHE A 249 -4.95 -31.53 -7.74
C PHE A 249 -4.41 -31.50 -6.31
N ALA A 250 -4.72 -30.47 -5.53
CA ALA A 250 -4.46 -30.45 -4.09
C ALA A 250 -5.65 -31.05 -3.30
N CYS A 251 -5.39 -31.67 -2.16
CA CYS A 251 -6.47 -32.05 -1.24
C CYS A 251 -7.00 -30.81 -0.53
N VAL A 252 -8.31 -30.73 -0.32
CA VAL A 252 -9.01 -29.62 0.34
C VAL A 252 -9.36 -30.05 1.77
N CYS A 253 -9.11 -29.17 2.74
CA CYS A 253 -9.46 -29.33 4.14
C CYS A 253 -10.94 -28.98 4.35
N ASP A 254 -11.67 -29.86 5.03
CA ASP A 254 -13.10 -29.70 5.25
C ASP A 254 -13.52 -30.38 6.57
N VAL A 255 -14.78 -30.20 6.96
CA VAL A 255 -15.37 -30.87 8.13
C VAL A 255 -16.46 -31.83 7.66
N ASP A 256 -16.44 -33.05 8.17
CA ASP A 256 -17.50 -34.00 7.90
C ASP A 256 -18.80 -33.63 8.64
N THR A 257 -19.89 -34.29 8.28
CA THR A 257 -21.22 -34.08 8.92
C THR A 257 -21.26 -34.36 10.43
N GLU A 258 -20.22 -34.99 10.99
CA GLU A 258 -20.07 -35.31 12.41
C GLU A 258 -19.14 -34.32 13.13
N GLY A 259 -18.61 -33.33 12.42
CA GLY A 259 -17.70 -32.30 12.93
C GLY A 259 -16.24 -32.75 13.04
N SER A 260 -15.87 -33.86 12.40
CA SER A 260 -14.47 -34.30 12.32
C SER A 260 -13.79 -33.68 11.10
N PRO A 261 -12.62 -33.06 11.27
CA PRO A 261 -11.92 -32.48 10.14
C PRO A 261 -11.21 -33.57 9.32
N PHE A 262 -11.19 -33.39 8.00
CA PHE A 262 -10.57 -34.32 7.08
C PHE A 262 -10.15 -33.63 5.78
N CYS A 263 -9.38 -34.34 4.96
CA CYS A 263 -8.91 -33.83 3.68
C CYS A 263 -9.49 -34.65 2.56
N TRP A 264 -10.07 -34.00 1.56
CA TRP A 264 -10.62 -34.70 0.41
C TRP A 264 -9.96 -34.25 -0.89
N ARG A 265 -9.88 -35.18 -1.84
CA ARG A 265 -9.31 -34.87 -3.16
C ARG A 265 -10.32 -34.05 -3.94
N ASP A 266 -9.95 -32.86 -4.41
CA ASP A 266 -10.81 -32.03 -5.26
C ASP A 266 -11.32 -32.87 -6.45
N ALA A 267 -12.58 -33.26 -6.33
CA ALA A 267 -13.29 -34.10 -7.24
C ALA A 267 -14.55 -33.34 -7.58
N PHE A 268 -14.53 -32.66 -8.74
CA PHE A 268 -15.70 -32.04 -9.34
C PHE A 268 -16.91 -32.97 -9.15
N CYS A 269 -17.88 -32.50 -8.37
CA CYS A 269 -19.10 -33.14 -7.84
C CYS A 269 -19.81 -34.26 -8.64
N SER A 270 -19.49 -34.40 -9.92
CA SER A 270 -19.81 -35.55 -10.76
C SER A 270 -19.37 -36.87 -10.12
N ASP A 271 -20.25 -37.87 -10.17
CA ASP A 271 -19.99 -39.27 -9.81
C ASP A 271 -19.82 -39.59 -8.32
N ARG A 272 -20.20 -38.69 -7.40
CA ARG A 272 -20.24 -38.96 -5.95
C ARG A 272 -21.64 -39.26 -5.43
N ALA A 273 -21.73 -40.27 -4.55
CA ALA A 273 -22.96 -40.64 -3.87
C ALA A 273 -23.40 -39.54 -2.90
N ASP A 274 -24.71 -39.31 -2.82
CA ASP A 274 -25.29 -38.49 -1.76
C ASP A 274 -25.20 -39.21 -0.41
N CYS A 275 -25.03 -38.44 0.66
CA CYS A 275 -24.97 -38.95 2.02
C CYS A 275 -25.70 -38.03 3.01
N SER A 276 -25.96 -38.55 4.20
CA SER A 276 -26.51 -37.81 5.34
C SER A 276 -25.65 -37.93 6.60
N SER A 277 -24.88 -39.01 6.73
CA SER A 277 -23.82 -39.20 7.73
C SER A 277 -22.65 -40.00 7.15
N ASN A 278 -21.57 -40.16 7.93
CA ASN A 278 -20.41 -40.96 7.51
C ASN A 278 -20.75 -42.45 7.29
N ASP A 279 -21.81 -42.96 7.91
CA ASP A 279 -22.25 -44.35 7.76
C ASP A 279 -22.79 -44.67 6.35
N ASP A 280 -23.20 -43.65 5.59
CA ASP A 280 -23.67 -43.80 4.22
C ASP A 280 -22.51 -43.99 3.21
N CYS A 281 -21.28 -43.74 3.65
CA CYS A 281 -20.09 -43.68 2.80
C CYS A 281 -19.20 -44.92 2.89
N GLY A 282 -18.34 -45.10 1.88
CA GLY A 282 -17.36 -46.18 1.86
C GLY A 282 -16.31 -46.07 2.97
N PRO A 283 -15.52 -47.14 3.22
CA PRO A 283 -14.54 -47.18 4.31
C PRO A 283 -13.37 -46.19 4.18
N ASN A 284 -13.20 -45.56 3.02
CA ASN A 284 -12.18 -44.54 2.78
C ASN A 284 -12.80 -43.17 2.45
N GLU A 285 -14.10 -43.00 2.73
CA GLU A 285 -14.85 -41.80 2.40
C GLU A 285 -15.44 -41.17 3.65
N LYS A 286 -15.69 -39.85 3.59
CA LYS A 286 -16.41 -39.09 4.60
C LYS A 286 -17.56 -38.33 3.96
N CYS A 287 -18.64 -38.17 4.72
CA CYS A 287 -19.78 -37.40 4.31
C CYS A 287 -19.55 -35.94 4.67
N ALA A 288 -19.46 -35.06 3.69
CA ALA A 288 -19.28 -33.63 3.93
C ALA A 288 -20.14 -32.79 3.00
N SER A 289 -20.44 -31.58 3.47
CA SER A 289 -21.12 -30.55 2.70
C SER A 289 -20.09 -29.89 1.79
N THR A 290 -20.46 -29.62 0.54
CA THR A 290 -19.55 -29.03 -0.47
C THR A 290 -20.36 -28.18 -1.46
N CYS A 291 -19.72 -27.61 -2.48
CA CYS A 291 -20.41 -26.95 -3.61
C CYS A 291 -21.29 -27.88 -4.44
N CYS A 292 -21.36 -29.17 -4.11
CA CYS A 292 -22.21 -30.13 -4.80
C CYS A 292 -23.70 -29.97 -4.46
N GLY A 293 -24.07 -29.04 -3.57
CA GLY A 293 -25.44 -28.68 -3.21
C GLY A 293 -26.11 -29.64 -2.22
N THR A 294 -25.78 -30.92 -2.28
CA THR A 294 -26.09 -31.95 -1.26
C THR A 294 -24.79 -32.53 -0.72
N ASN A 295 -24.83 -33.09 0.50
CA ASN A 295 -23.66 -33.74 1.08
C ASN A 295 -23.25 -34.94 0.24
N LYS A 296 -21.95 -35.11 0.04
CA LYS A 296 -21.37 -36.16 -0.79
C LYS A 296 -20.39 -37.02 0.01
N CYS A 297 -20.29 -38.28 -0.37
CA CYS A 297 -19.19 -39.15 0.05
C CYS A 297 -17.93 -38.77 -0.70
N LEU A 298 -16.93 -38.27 0.01
CA LEU A 298 -15.68 -37.75 -0.54
C LEU A 298 -14.52 -38.63 -0.08
N ASP A 299 -13.61 -38.95 -1.00
CA ASP A 299 -12.43 -39.75 -0.72
C ASP A 299 -11.51 -39.01 0.27
N ASP A 300 -11.29 -39.60 1.44
CA ASP A 300 -10.34 -39.10 2.42
C ASP A 300 -8.91 -39.35 1.91
N CYS A 301 -8.16 -38.28 1.70
CA CYS A 301 -6.79 -38.32 1.22
C CYS A 301 -5.88 -39.12 2.17
N ALA A 302 -6.14 -39.12 3.48
CA ALA A 302 -5.40 -39.90 4.46
C ALA A 302 -5.61 -41.42 4.27
N LEU A 303 -6.79 -41.83 3.82
CA LEU A 303 -7.19 -43.23 3.67
C LEU A 303 -6.91 -43.77 2.25
N THR A 304 -6.85 -42.88 1.27
CA THR A 304 -6.71 -43.22 -0.16
C THR A 304 -5.29 -43.04 -0.71
N ASP A 305 -4.40 -42.27 -0.06
CA ASP A 305 -3.00 -42.19 -0.48
C ASP A 305 -2.21 -43.48 -0.16
N GLY A 306 -1.92 -44.26 -1.21
CA GLY A 306 -1.16 -45.51 -1.13
C GLY A 306 0.30 -45.38 -0.65
N ARG A 307 0.84 -44.16 -0.48
CA ARG A 307 2.18 -43.94 0.09
C ARG A 307 2.22 -44.20 1.61
N LEU A 308 1.13 -43.93 2.34
CA LEU A 308 1.07 -44.10 3.80
C LEU A 308 0.57 -45.49 4.27
N ARG A 309 -0.18 -46.23 3.45
CA ARG A 309 -0.49 -47.65 3.72
C ARG A 309 0.78 -48.47 3.98
N ARG A 310 1.86 -48.19 3.23
CA ARG A 310 3.19 -48.82 3.46
C ARG A 310 3.90 -48.38 4.74
N LYS A 311 3.61 -47.20 5.28
CA LYS A 311 4.26 -46.67 6.50
C LYS A 311 3.53 -47.10 7.77
N LEU A 312 2.21 -47.30 7.71
CA LEU A 312 1.39 -47.81 8.80
C LEU A 312 1.43 -49.35 8.92
N ASP A 313 1.38 -50.08 7.80
CA ASP A 313 1.46 -51.55 7.81
C ASP A 313 2.86 -52.07 8.20
N GLY A 314 3.90 -51.23 8.06
CA GLY A 314 5.28 -51.53 8.49
C GLY A 314 5.50 -51.54 10.00
N HIS A 315 4.57 -51.01 10.80
CA HIS A 315 4.65 -50.99 12.26
C HIS A 315 3.92 -52.15 12.94
N HIS A 316 3.38 -53.13 12.20
CA HIS A 316 2.67 -54.29 12.75
C HIS A 316 3.27 -55.66 12.38
N HIS A 317 4.52 -55.72 11.93
CA HIS A 317 5.22 -56.99 11.69
C HIS A 317 6.67 -57.01 12.19
N SER A 318 6.85 -56.69 13.48
CA SER A 318 8.06 -57.15 14.18
C SER A 318 7.71 -57.52 15.62
N ASP A 319 7.05 -58.67 15.78
CA ASP A 319 7.20 -59.47 16.98
C ASP A 319 6.94 -60.95 16.68
N LYS A 320 7.88 -61.79 17.14
CA LYS A 320 8.00 -63.27 17.02
C LYS A 320 8.60 -63.73 15.68
N THR A 321 9.84 -64.18 15.60
CA THR A 321 10.37 -65.35 16.34
C THR A 321 11.90 -65.34 16.30
N ALA A 322 12.53 -65.33 17.48
CA ALA A 322 13.90 -65.77 17.64
C ALA A 322 13.90 -67.30 17.70
N THR A 323 14.58 -67.96 16.76
CA THR A 323 15.10 -69.33 16.93
C THR A 323 16.18 -69.61 15.89
N GLY A 324 17.39 -69.90 16.37
CA GLY A 324 18.32 -70.84 15.73
C GLY A 324 19.40 -70.27 14.82
N LEU A 325 20.57 -70.01 15.42
CA LEU A 325 21.85 -70.66 15.06
C LEU A 325 22.73 -70.73 16.31
#